data_AF-A0A6J1EAR6-F1
#
_entry.id   AF-A0A6J1EAR6-F1
#
_cell.length_a   1.000
_cell.length_b   1.000
_cell.length_c   1.000
_cell.angle_alpha   90.00
_cell.angle_beta   90.00
_cell.angle_gamma   90.00
#
_symmetry.space_group_name_H-M   'P 1'
#
loop_
_entity.id
_entity.type
_entity.pdbx_description
1 polymer ?
#
loop_
_entity_poly.entity_id
_entity_poly.type
_entity_poly.pdbx_seq_one_letter_code
_entity_poly.pdbx_strand_id
1 'polypeptide(L)'
;MPGPGPHMLYAMGSGMALMSLSDGRFSPHHTLIYTINAFFGPDIGSFSEWLSSVLGFSGSSVPDAIHHPVFYILILGLPLCLFYAWLSSVLLRKGLLDSVFGVSLNRRQCLLLISAGSFSHFFLDHLFEENGHSSMYTWILSTGWWENRAPINPDAVMVVGFLCTCLIGGFVYINRVKSAKSIPKQSYQSVKLIIVVATLYSMWCASQIYWANPRRPAVGEEADLGVLVFLFVYFFLPHYLCIKSMQPKDLEIRHLPL
;
A
#
# COMPACT_ATOMS: atom_id res chain seq x y z
N MET A 1 7.74 0.83 18.50
CA MET A 1 7.97 0.51 17.09
C MET A 1 7.96 -1.00 16.94
N PRO A 2 7.19 -1.57 16.00
CA PRO A 2 7.47 -2.94 15.55
C PRO A 2 8.95 -3.00 15.16
N GLY A 3 9.65 -4.05 15.61
CA GLY A 3 11.04 -4.21 15.22
C GLY A 3 11.16 -4.43 13.71
N PRO A 4 12.38 -4.35 13.15
CA PRO A 4 12.61 -4.59 11.73
C PRO A 4 12.11 -5.95 11.21
N GLY A 5 12.09 -6.97 12.08
CA GLY A 5 11.65 -8.32 11.74
C GLY A 5 10.22 -8.40 11.18
N PRO A 6 9.21 -7.91 11.91
CA PRO A 6 7.84 -7.75 11.42
C PRO A 6 7.73 -7.11 10.03
N HIS A 7 8.42 -5.98 9.78
CA HIS A 7 8.38 -5.32 8.47
C HIS A 7 8.94 -6.21 7.36
N MET A 8 10.08 -6.86 7.62
CA MET A 8 10.68 -7.80 6.68
C MET A 8 9.75 -8.96 6.37
N LEU A 9 9.16 -9.59 7.40
CA LEU A 9 8.28 -10.74 7.23
C LEU A 9 7.01 -10.38 6.46
N TYR A 10 6.39 -9.24 6.76
CA TYR A 10 5.21 -8.75 6.06
C TYR A 10 5.49 -8.49 4.58
N ALA A 11 6.55 -7.73 4.28
CA ALA A 11 6.88 -7.36 2.91
C ALA A 11 7.40 -8.56 2.09
N MET A 12 8.28 -9.38 2.67
CA MET A 12 8.78 -10.59 2.02
C MET A 12 7.65 -11.58 1.75
N GLY A 13 6.79 -11.85 2.73
CA GLY A 13 5.64 -12.75 2.58
C GLY A 13 4.67 -12.28 1.49
N SER A 14 4.36 -10.98 1.47
CA SER A 14 3.50 -10.38 0.43
C SER A 14 4.17 -10.42 -0.95
N GLY A 15 5.48 -10.18 -1.02
CA GLY A 15 6.25 -10.27 -2.27
C GLY A 15 6.33 -11.70 -2.81
N MET A 16 6.47 -12.70 -1.94
CA MET A 16 6.42 -14.11 -2.32
C MET A 16 5.04 -14.52 -2.86
N ALA A 17 3.96 -14.03 -2.24
CA ALA A 17 2.60 -14.25 -2.75
C ALA A 17 2.43 -13.61 -4.14
N LEU A 18 2.89 -12.37 -4.34
CA LEU A 18 2.86 -11.72 -5.66
C LEU A 18 3.70 -12.44 -6.70
N MET A 19 4.87 -12.97 -6.33
CA MET A 19 5.71 -13.76 -7.22
C MET A 19 4.98 -15.01 -7.72
N SER A 20 4.32 -15.73 -6.80
CA SER A 20 3.50 -16.90 -7.13
C SER A 20 2.31 -16.55 -8.02
N LEU A 21 1.53 -15.53 -7.64
CA LEU A 21 0.32 -15.11 -8.36
C LEU A 21 0.59 -14.47 -9.74
N SER A 22 1.84 -14.08 -10.01
CA SER A 22 2.22 -13.41 -11.26
C SER A 22 3.10 -14.27 -12.17
N ASP A 23 3.23 -15.56 -11.86
CA ASP A 23 4.08 -16.51 -12.60
C ASP A 23 5.52 -15.97 -12.73
N GLY A 24 6.05 -15.39 -11.65
CA GLY A 24 7.39 -14.83 -11.58
C GLY A 24 7.58 -13.46 -12.23
N ARG A 25 6.56 -12.85 -12.85
CA ARG A 25 6.64 -11.47 -13.38
C ARG A 25 6.99 -10.46 -12.29
N PHE A 26 6.54 -10.71 -11.07
CA PHE A 26 7.09 -10.14 -9.85
C PHE A 26 8.23 -11.05 -9.35
N SER A 27 9.44 -10.83 -9.85
CA SER A 27 10.59 -11.70 -9.61
C SER A 27 11.26 -11.53 -8.23
N PRO A 28 12.21 -12.40 -7.83
CA PRO A 28 12.98 -12.25 -6.59
C PRO A 28 13.62 -10.88 -6.40
N HIS A 29 14.02 -10.20 -7.49
CA HIS A 29 14.53 -8.82 -7.43
C HIS A 29 13.48 -7.83 -6.91
N HIS A 30 12.22 -7.99 -7.31
CA HIS A 30 11.14 -7.12 -6.86
C HIS A 30 10.88 -7.33 -5.37
N THR A 31 10.76 -8.60 -4.95
CA THR A 31 10.57 -8.99 -3.55
C THR A 31 11.70 -8.47 -2.67
N LEU A 32 12.96 -8.59 -3.11
CA LEU A 32 14.10 -8.10 -2.35
C LEU A 32 14.04 -6.58 -2.14
N ILE A 33 13.87 -5.80 -3.21
CA ILE A 33 13.84 -4.34 -3.10
C ILE A 33 12.64 -3.87 -2.28
N TYR A 34 11.46 -4.46 -2.51
CA TYR A 34 10.26 -4.16 -1.71
C TYR A 34 10.51 -4.40 -0.22
N THR A 35 11.11 -5.54 0.12
CA THR A 35 11.41 -5.92 1.51
C THR A 35 12.46 -5.01 2.14
N ILE A 36 13.54 -4.69 1.42
CA ILE A 36 14.59 -3.79 1.94
C ILE A 36 14.01 -2.41 2.26
N ASN A 37 13.10 -1.89 1.45
CA ASN A 37 12.49 -0.58 1.68
C ASN A 37 11.36 -0.62 2.73
N ALA A 38 10.76 -1.78 2.98
CA ALA A 38 9.90 -1.97 4.15
C ALA A 38 10.71 -2.13 5.45
N PHE A 39 11.92 -2.70 5.38
CA PHE A 39 12.81 -2.86 6.52
C PHE A 39 13.48 -1.55 6.92
N PHE A 40 14.22 -0.92 6.01
CA PHE A 40 14.93 0.32 6.32
C PHE A 40 14.02 1.53 6.32
N GLY A 41 13.07 1.60 5.37
CA GLY A 41 12.08 2.65 5.24
C GLY A 41 12.56 4.04 5.71
N PRO A 42 11.71 4.84 6.37
CA PRO A 42 12.10 6.07 7.05
C PRO A 42 13.12 5.88 8.17
N ASP A 43 13.22 4.69 8.79
CA ASP A 43 14.17 4.38 9.87
C ASP A 43 15.65 4.58 9.49
N ILE A 44 15.97 4.69 8.20
CA ILE A 44 17.31 5.13 7.79
C ILE A 44 17.67 6.53 8.34
N GLY A 45 16.65 7.37 8.60
CA GLY A 45 16.80 8.66 9.27
C GLY A 45 17.29 8.48 10.71
N SER A 46 16.59 7.69 11.53
CA SER A 46 16.98 7.41 12.91
C SER A 46 18.34 6.70 13.00
N PHE A 47 18.63 5.78 12.08
CA PHE A 47 19.95 5.16 11.95
C PHE A 47 21.05 6.19 11.65
N SER A 48 20.78 7.16 10.78
CA SER A 48 21.76 8.20 10.43
C SER A 48 22.05 9.15 11.60
N GLU A 49 21.05 9.45 12.44
CA GLU A 49 21.23 10.22 13.68
C GLU A 49 22.08 9.46 14.69
N TRP A 50 21.75 8.20 14.92
CA TRP A 50 22.53 7.34 15.80
C TRP A 50 23.98 7.26 15.33
N LEU A 51 24.23 7.03 14.04
CA LEU A 51 25.58 6.97 13.49
C LEU A 51 26.32 8.31 13.64
N SER A 52 25.63 9.43 13.39
CA SER A 52 26.19 10.78 13.56
C SER A 52 26.58 11.05 15.01
N SER A 53 25.77 10.59 15.97
CA SER A 53 26.05 10.71 17.40
C SER A 53 27.28 9.92 17.82
N VAL A 54 27.46 8.71 17.28
CA VAL A 54 28.63 7.85 17.53
C VAL A 54 29.90 8.45 16.93
N LEU A 55 29.79 9.10 15.77
CA LEU A 55 30.93 9.72 15.07
C LEU A 55 31.21 11.17 15.51
N GLY A 56 30.41 11.74 16.41
CA GLY A 56 30.60 13.10 16.93
C GLY A 56 30.20 14.23 15.97
N PHE A 57 29.34 13.95 14.99
CA PHE A 57 28.79 14.97 14.09
C PHE A 57 27.55 15.65 14.69
N SER A 58 27.39 16.95 14.45
CA SER A 58 26.20 17.70 14.86
C SER A 58 24.95 17.24 14.10
N GLY A 59 23.81 17.15 14.79
CA GLY A 59 22.53 16.75 14.19
C GLY A 59 22.09 17.62 13.01
N SER A 60 21.30 17.02 12.11
CA SER A 60 20.71 17.69 10.95
C SER A 60 19.19 17.50 10.96
N SER A 61 18.42 18.33 10.23
CA SER A 61 16.96 18.17 10.08
C SER A 61 16.56 17.19 8.97
N VAL A 62 17.53 16.55 8.33
CA VAL A 62 17.31 15.57 7.26
C VAL A 62 16.54 14.33 7.73
N PRO A 63 16.79 13.77 8.94
CA PRO A 63 16.03 12.66 9.49
C PRO A 63 14.54 12.98 9.60
N ASP A 64 14.17 14.13 10.15
CA ASP A 64 12.75 14.55 10.26
C ASP A 64 12.05 14.59 8.89
N ALA A 65 12.75 15.09 7.87
CA ALA A 65 12.22 15.11 6.50
C ALA A 65 12.05 13.69 5.92
N ILE A 66 12.95 12.76 6.26
CA ILE A 66 12.90 11.35 5.80
C ILE A 66 11.76 10.58 6.46
N HIS A 67 11.33 10.94 7.68
CA HIS A 67 10.19 10.30 8.36
C HIS A 67 8.82 10.70 7.76
N HIS A 68 8.77 11.64 6.84
CA HIS A 68 7.52 11.97 6.15
C HIS A 68 7.26 11.01 4.97
N PRO A 69 6.09 10.34 4.87
CA PRO A 69 5.85 9.27 3.89
C PRO A 69 6.11 9.61 2.43
N VAL A 70 5.84 10.87 2.06
CA VAL A 70 6.07 11.35 0.69
C VAL A 70 7.51 11.82 0.51
N PHE A 71 8.11 12.43 1.53
CA PHE A 71 9.43 13.04 1.39
C PHE A 71 10.53 11.97 1.39
N TYR A 72 10.34 10.86 2.09
CA TYR A 72 11.19 9.68 1.94
C TYR A 72 11.39 9.32 0.45
N ILE A 73 10.26 9.19 -0.27
CA ILE A 73 10.25 8.79 -1.67
C ILE A 73 10.93 9.85 -2.55
N LEU A 74 10.73 11.13 -2.25
CA LEU A 74 11.32 12.22 -3.04
C LEU A 74 12.83 12.40 -2.78
N ILE A 75 13.26 12.33 -1.52
CA ILE A 75 14.63 12.58 -1.09
C ILE A 75 15.51 11.35 -1.38
N LEU A 76 15.08 10.17 -0.91
CA LEU A 76 15.87 8.94 -1.01
C LEU A 76 15.44 8.05 -2.18
N GLY A 77 14.18 8.12 -2.62
CA GLY A 77 13.72 7.25 -3.70
C GLY A 77 14.42 7.48 -5.03
N LEU A 78 14.78 8.72 -5.37
CA LEU A 78 15.53 9.05 -6.58
C LEU A 78 16.95 8.45 -6.59
N PRO A 79 17.84 8.70 -5.60
CA PRO A 79 19.15 8.07 -5.58
C PRO A 79 19.07 6.54 -5.44
N LEU A 80 18.15 6.02 -4.61
CA LEU A 80 18.00 4.58 -4.41
C LEU A 80 17.48 3.86 -5.66
N CYS A 81 16.62 4.48 -6.47
CA CYS A 81 16.13 3.80 -7.68
C CYS A 81 17.23 3.57 -8.73
N LEU A 82 18.21 4.49 -8.80
CA LEU A 82 19.40 4.34 -9.64
C LEU A 82 20.28 3.21 -9.11
N PHE A 83 20.55 3.23 -7.81
CA PHE A 83 21.34 2.20 -7.13
C PHE A 83 20.72 0.81 -7.28
N TYR A 84 19.42 0.66 -7.03
CA TYR A 84 18.75 -0.63 -7.12
C TYR A 84 18.63 -1.16 -8.56
N ALA A 85 18.46 -0.29 -9.56
CA ALA A 85 18.47 -0.72 -10.97
C ALA A 85 19.86 -1.27 -11.37
N TRP A 86 20.93 -0.62 -10.90
CA TRP A 86 22.29 -1.13 -11.05
C TRP A 86 22.48 -2.45 -10.30
N LEU A 87 22.08 -2.51 -9.02
CA LEU A 87 22.23 -3.69 -8.18
C LEU A 87 21.49 -4.90 -8.75
N SER A 88 20.24 -4.72 -9.21
CA SER A 88 19.48 -5.79 -9.87
C SER A 88 20.21 -6.34 -11.09
N SER A 89 20.81 -5.45 -11.90
CA SER A 89 21.62 -5.86 -13.06
C SER A 89 22.88 -6.64 -12.65
N VAL A 90 23.54 -6.24 -11.56
CA VAL A 90 24.72 -6.95 -11.04
C VAL A 90 24.36 -8.32 -10.49
N LEU A 91 23.32 -8.41 -9.66
CA LEU A 91 22.86 -9.66 -9.04
C LEU A 91 22.44 -10.68 -10.11
N LEU A 92 21.76 -10.20 -11.16
CA LEU A 92 21.36 -11.04 -12.29
C LEU A 92 22.58 -11.55 -13.08
N ARG A 93 23.52 -10.67 -13.44
CA ARG A 93 24.75 -11.05 -14.17
C ARG A 93 25.61 -12.05 -13.40
N LYS A 94 25.60 -11.98 -12.07
CA LYS A 94 26.33 -12.90 -11.20
C LYS A 94 25.55 -14.20 -10.90
N GLY A 95 24.32 -14.35 -11.40
CA GLY A 95 23.48 -15.51 -11.12
C GLY A 95 23.05 -15.63 -9.66
N LEU A 96 23.09 -14.55 -8.89
CA LEU A 96 22.72 -14.54 -7.47
C LEU A 96 21.20 -14.46 -7.27
N LEU A 97 20.50 -13.79 -8.18
CA LEU A 97 19.04 -13.72 -8.20
C LEU A 97 18.52 -13.90 -9.62
N ASP A 98 17.55 -14.80 -9.73
CA ASP A 98 16.86 -15.06 -10.98
C ASP A 98 15.80 -13.98 -11.27
N SER A 99 15.47 -13.82 -12.55
CA SER A 99 14.39 -12.95 -13.01
C SER A 99 13.76 -13.56 -14.24
N VAL A 100 12.44 -13.47 -14.34
CA VAL A 100 11.72 -13.92 -15.52
C VAL A 100 12.25 -13.18 -16.76
N PHE A 101 12.56 -13.95 -17.80
CA PHE A 101 13.21 -13.53 -19.05
C PHE A 101 14.64 -12.98 -18.91
N GLY A 102 15.30 -13.15 -17.77
CA GLY A 102 16.66 -12.65 -17.57
C GLY A 102 16.76 -11.12 -17.70
N VAL A 103 15.71 -10.41 -17.27
CA VAL A 103 15.64 -8.94 -17.33
C VAL A 103 15.79 -8.35 -15.93
N SER A 104 16.73 -7.41 -15.78
CA SER A 104 16.90 -6.65 -14.53
C SER A 104 15.85 -5.56 -14.37
N LEU A 105 15.72 -5.04 -13.16
CA LEU A 105 14.76 -3.98 -12.86
C LEU A 105 15.21 -2.63 -13.43
N ASN A 106 14.27 -1.92 -14.04
CA ASN A 106 14.48 -0.55 -14.45
C ASN A 106 14.18 0.43 -13.31
N ARG A 107 14.65 1.67 -13.49
CA ARG A 107 14.55 2.75 -12.49
C ARG A 107 13.11 3.02 -12.04
N ARG A 108 12.14 2.93 -12.96
CA ARG A 108 10.73 3.16 -12.65
C ARG A 108 10.19 2.04 -11.76
N GLN A 109 10.51 0.78 -12.06
CA GLN A 109 10.14 -0.35 -11.22
C GLN A 109 10.74 -0.20 -9.82
N CYS A 110 12.03 0.15 -9.73
CA CYS A 110 12.68 0.41 -8.44
C CYS A 110 11.99 1.53 -7.66
N LEU A 111 11.63 2.66 -8.29
CA LEU A 111 10.94 3.76 -7.61
C LEU A 111 9.57 3.34 -7.07
N LEU A 112 8.81 2.54 -7.83
CA LEU A 112 7.53 1.98 -7.38
C LEU A 112 7.71 1.04 -6.17
N LEU A 113 8.75 0.20 -6.19
CA LEU A 113 9.05 -0.74 -5.10
C LEU A 113 9.54 -0.04 -3.84
N ILE A 114 10.35 1.02 -3.99
CA ILE A 114 10.76 1.88 -2.87
C ILE A 114 9.53 2.51 -2.23
N SER A 115 8.64 3.07 -3.04
CA SER A 115 7.39 3.67 -2.57
C SER A 115 6.52 2.65 -1.85
N ALA A 116 6.33 1.46 -2.44
CA ALA A 116 5.55 0.38 -1.84
C ALA A 116 6.14 -0.08 -0.50
N GLY A 117 7.45 -0.27 -0.43
CA GLY A 117 8.14 -0.67 0.78
C GLY A 117 7.99 0.37 1.88
N SER A 118 8.21 1.64 1.56
CA SER A 118 8.06 2.76 2.49
C SER A 118 6.62 2.86 3.05
N PHE A 119 5.59 2.82 2.19
CA PHE A 119 4.21 2.84 2.68
C PHE A 119 3.87 1.60 3.53
N SER A 120 4.43 0.44 3.20
CA SER A 120 4.24 -0.79 4.00
C SER A 120 4.97 -0.74 5.34
N HIS A 121 6.06 0.03 5.43
CA HIS A 121 6.73 0.33 6.69
C HIS A 121 5.80 1.17 7.59
N PHE A 122 5.36 2.33 7.10
CA PHE A 122 4.44 3.21 7.81
C PHE A 122 3.11 2.54 8.20
N PHE A 123 2.64 1.57 7.41
CA PHE A 123 1.45 0.79 7.75
C PHE A 123 1.58 0.13 9.13
N LEU A 124 2.72 -0.52 9.39
CA LEU A 124 2.96 -1.23 10.65
C LEU A 124 3.25 -0.25 11.78
N ASP A 125 3.98 0.84 11.53
CA ASP A 125 4.26 1.84 12.56
C ASP A 125 2.99 2.53 13.02
N HIS A 126 2.15 2.98 12.09
CA HIS A 126 0.89 3.63 12.45
C HIS A 126 -0.04 2.72 13.27
N LEU A 127 0.02 1.40 13.07
CA LEU A 127 -0.79 0.44 13.82
C LEU A 127 -0.21 0.07 15.20
N PHE A 128 1.11 -0.06 15.30
CA PHE A 128 1.76 -0.70 16.46
C PHE A 128 2.71 0.21 17.22
N GLU A 129 3.03 1.39 16.70
CA GLU A 129 3.84 2.38 17.38
C GLU A 129 3.01 3.28 18.28
N GLU A 130 3.63 3.77 19.36
CA GLU A 130 3.03 4.70 20.33
C GLU A 130 1.70 4.21 20.92
N ASN A 131 1.46 2.89 20.97
CA ASN A 131 0.16 2.31 21.33
C ASN A 131 -1.02 2.87 20.50
N GLY A 132 -0.77 3.24 19.24
CA GLY A 132 -1.76 3.88 18.36
C GLY A 132 -1.87 5.40 18.51
N HIS A 133 -0.98 6.06 19.24
CA HIS A 133 -1.06 7.52 19.39
C HIS A 133 -0.39 8.33 18.27
N SER A 134 0.03 7.67 17.18
CA SER A 134 0.53 8.39 15.99
C SER A 134 -0.52 9.38 15.49
N SER A 135 -0.06 10.50 14.91
CA SER A 135 -0.97 11.56 14.41
C SER A 135 -1.97 11.02 13.38
N MET A 136 -1.53 10.11 12.51
CA MET A 136 -2.37 9.43 11.53
C MET A 136 -3.42 8.54 12.22
N TYR A 137 -3.02 7.69 13.16
CA TYR A 137 -3.96 6.79 13.82
C TYR A 137 -4.92 7.54 14.75
N THR A 138 -4.44 8.57 15.44
CA THR A 138 -5.30 9.49 16.20
C THR A 138 -6.31 10.19 15.29
N TRP A 139 -5.92 10.60 14.09
CA TRP A 139 -6.86 11.13 13.10
C TRP A 139 -7.87 10.07 12.66
N ILE A 140 -7.44 8.84 12.37
CA ILE A 140 -8.35 7.72 12.03
C ILE A 140 -9.37 7.51 13.14
N LEU A 141 -8.91 7.40 14.38
CA LEU A 141 -9.78 7.26 15.55
C LEU A 141 -10.70 8.47 15.71
N SER A 142 -10.25 9.69 15.43
CA SER A 142 -11.10 10.89 15.50
C SER A 142 -12.25 10.89 14.50
N THR A 143 -12.15 10.09 13.43
CA THR A 143 -13.26 9.91 12.50
C THR A 143 -14.35 8.99 13.04
N GLY A 144 -14.20 8.37 14.22
CA GLY A 144 -15.15 7.42 14.82
C GLY A 144 -15.51 7.70 16.29
N TRP A 145 -16.49 6.95 16.80
CA TRP A 145 -16.99 6.99 18.17
C TRP A 145 -16.51 5.75 18.89
N TRP A 146 -15.62 5.97 19.85
CA TRP A 146 -14.97 4.90 20.60
C TRP A 146 -15.32 4.95 22.10
N GLU A 147 -16.36 5.73 22.44
CA GLU A 147 -16.89 5.79 23.80
C GLU A 147 -17.91 4.66 24.03
N ASN A 148 -18.78 4.81 25.05
CA ASN A 148 -19.87 3.89 25.37
C ASN A 148 -20.76 3.55 24.17
N ARG A 149 -21.75 2.68 24.37
CA ARG A 149 -22.65 2.20 23.31
C ARG A 149 -23.08 3.30 22.32
N ALA A 150 -22.63 3.14 21.08
CA ALA A 150 -22.97 3.96 19.93
C ALA A 150 -24.51 4.03 19.75
N PRO A 151 -25.13 5.22 19.68
CA PRO A 151 -26.52 5.34 19.25
C PRO A 151 -26.73 4.82 17.82
N ILE A 152 -27.83 4.10 17.59
CA ILE A 152 -28.15 3.55 16.26
C ILE A 152 -28.68 4.67 15.37
N ASN A 153 -28.00 4.94 14.26
CA ASN A 153 -28.45 5.87 13.22
C ASN A 153 -29.23 5.11 12.12
N PRO A 154 -30.56 5.25 12.01
CA PRO A 154 -31.33 4.54 10.98
C PRO A 154 -30.95 4.95 9.55
N ASP A 155 -30.47 6.18 9.34
CA ASP A 155 -29.99 6.64 8.03
C ASP A 155 -28.74 5.84 7.60
N ALA A 156 -27.84 5.57 8.55
CA ALA A 156 -26.63 4.78 8.33
C ALA A 156 -26.99 3.36 7.89
N VAL A 157 -27.91 2.70 8.60
CA VAL A 157 -28.38 1.34 8.27
C VAL A 157 -28.94 1.29 6.84
N MET A 158 -29.75 2.28 6.46
CA MET A 158 -30.36 2.31 5.13
C MET A 158 -29.33 2.55 4.03
N VAL A 159 -28.42 3.51 4.22
CA VAL A 159 -27.39 3.84 3.21
C VAL A 159 -26.38 2.70 3.07
N VAL A 160 -25.83 2.20 4.19
CA VAL A 160 -24.86 1.11 4.19
C VAL A 160 -25.50 -0.18 3.67
N GLY A 161 -26.70 -0.51 4.12
CA GLY A 161 -27.46 -1.66 3.62
C GLY A 161 -27.70 -1.59 2.11
N PHE A 162 -28.07 -0.41 1.59
CA PHE A 162 -28.24 -0.20 0.15
C PHE A 162 -26.93 -0.34 -0.62
N LEU A 163 -25.84 0.28 -0.15
CA LEU A 163 -24.53 0.24 -0.81
C LEU A 163 -23.94 -1.18 -0.81
N CYS A 164 -24.04 -1.91 0.31
CA CYS A 164 -23.65 -3.32 0.40
C CYS A 164 -24.48 -4.20 -0.52
N THR A 165 -25.80 -3.98 -0.60
CA THR A 165 -26.67 -4.71 -1.54
C THR A 165 -26.30 -4.42 -2.99
N CYS A 166 -26.00 -3.17 -3.34
CA CYS A 166 -25.51 -2.79 -4.66
C CYS A 166 -24.17 -3.43 -4.99
N LEU A 167 -23.26 -3.50 -4.03
CA LEU A 167 -21.94 -4.12 -4.20
C LEU A 167 -22.07 -5.63 -4.44
N ILE A 168 -22.77 -6.34 -3.56
CA ILE A 168 -22.97 -7.80 -3.66
C ILE A 168 -23.77 -8.12 -4.93
N GLY A 169 -24.93 -7.49 -5.11
CA GLY A 169 -25.81 -7.72 -6.27
C GLY A 169 -25.14 -7.36 -7.58
N GLY A 170 -24.41 -6.24 -7.62
CA GLY A 170 -23.62 -5.81 -8.78
C GLY A 170 -22.48 -6.78 -9.09
N PHE A 171 -21.76 -7.28 -8.09
CA PHE A 171 -20.70 -8.27 -8.26
C PHE A 171 -21.25 -9.58 -8.84
N VAL A 172 -22.35 -10.10 -8.27
CA VAL A 172 -23.05 -11.28 -8.80
C VAL A 172 -23.52 -11.03 -10.23
N TYR A 173 -24.08 -9.86 -10.52
CA TYR A 173 -24.55 -9.50 -11.85
C TYR A 173 -23.43 -9.40 -12.91
N ILE A 174 -22.28 -8.87 -12.53
CA ILE A 174 -21.09 -8.76 -13.40
C ILE A 174 -20.53 -10.15 -13.71
N ASN A 175 -20.39 -10.98 -12.67
CA ASN A 175 -19.75 -12.29 -12.71
C ASN A 175 -20.71 -13.46 -13.00
N ARG A 176 -22.00 -13.21 -13.23
CA ARG A 176 -22.96 -14.24 -13.63
C ARG A 176 -22.47 -15.00 -14.87
N VAL A 177 -22.69 -16.32 -14.85
CA VAL A 177 -22.30 -17.23 -15.93
C VAL A 177 -22.92 -16.77 -17.25
N LYS A 178 -22.07 -16.35 -18.18
CA LYS A 178 -22.43 -16.02 -19.56
C LYS A 178 -21.32 -16.46 -20.49
N SER A 179 -21.67 -17.21 -21.53
CA SER A 179 -20.73 -17.86 -22.45
C SER A 179 -19.76 -16.93 -23.21
N ALA A 180 -19.94 -15.60 -23.15
CA ALA A 180 -19.22 -14.65 -24.01
C ALA A 180 -18.40 -13.58 -23.25
N LYS A 181 -18.31 -13.65 -21.90
CA LYS A 181 -17.53 -12.66 -21.13
C LYS A 181 -16.15 -13.22 -20.76
N SER A 182 -15.10 -12.43 -21.00
CA SER A 182 -13.76 -12.76 -20.53
C SER A 182 -13.57 -12.36 -19.06
N ILE A 183 -12.83 -13.19 -18.31
CA ILE A 183 -12.50 -12.95 -16.89
C ILE A 183 -11.85 -11.58 -16.66
N PRO A 184 -10.88 -11.10 -17.48
CA PRO A 184 -10.27 -9.79 -17.27
C PRO A 184 -11.27 -8.64 -17.36
N LYS A 185 -12.23 -8.72 -18.31
CA LYS A 185 -13.28 -7.71 -18.45
C LYS A 185 -14.21 -7.71 -17.24
N GLN A 186 -14.56 -8.89 -16.70
CA GLN A 186 -15.38 -9.00 -15.50
C GLN A 186 -14.66 -8.48 -14.25
N SER A 187 -13.38 -8.80 -14.10
CA SER A 187 -12.53 -8.26 -13.03
C SER A 187 -12.46 -6.74 -13.08
N TYR A 188 -12.19 -6.15 -14.25
CA TYR A 188 -12.17 -4.70 -14.42
C TYR A 188 -13.50 -4.03 -14.04
N GLN A 189 -14.64 -4.60 -14.45
CA GLN A 189 -15.95 -4.07 -14.06
C GLN A 189 -16.23 -4.23 -12.56
N SER A 190 -15.75 -5.32 -11.95
CA SER A 190 -15.89 -5.55 -10.50
C SER A 190 -15.08 -4.53 -9.71
N VAL A 191 -13.83 -4.27 -10.11
CA VAL A 191 -13.01 -3.20 -9.52
C VAL A 191 -13.67 -1.84 -9.69
N LYS A 192 -14.22 -1.55 -10.88
CA LYS A 192 -14.97 -0.30 -11.11
C LYS A 192 -16.16 -0.16 -10.17
N LEU A 193 -16.93 -1.23 -9.96
CA LEU A 193 -18.04 -1.25 -9.00
C LEU A 193 -17.57 -0.96 -7.58
N ILE A 194 -16.50 -1.63 -7.13
CA ILE A 194 -15.91 -1.42 -5.79
C ILE A 194 -15.51 0.04 -5.60
N ILE A 195 -14.81 0.64 -6.58
CA ILE A 195 -14.37 2.04 -6.51
C ILE A 195 -15.58 3.00 -6.42
N VAL A 196 -16.62 2.77 -7.23
CA VAL A 196 -17.83 3.60 -7.21
C VAL A 196 -18.51 3.51 -5.84
N VAL A 197 -18.73 2.30 -5.33
CA VAL A 197 -19.38 2.10 -4.02
C VAL A 197 -18.54 2.69 -2.89
N ALA A 198 -17.23 2.45 -2.87
CA ALA A 198 -16.33 3.00 -1.87
C ALA A 198 -16.33 4.53 -1.88
N THR A 199 -16.33 5.15 -3.07
CA THR A 199 -16.38 6.62 -3.21
C THR A 199 -17.69 7.19 -2.68
N LEU A 200 -18.83 6.59 -3.07
CA LEU A 200 -20.14 6.99 -2.56
C LEU A 200 -20.23 6.86 -1.04
N TYR A 201 -19.68 5.78 -0.49
CA TYR A 201 -19.66 5.56 0.94
C TYR A 201 -18.79 6.59 1.67
N SER A 202 -17.56 6.82 1.20
CA SER A 202 -16.66 7.84 1.75
C SER A 202 -17.25 9.25 1.66
N MET A 203 -17.95 9.59 0.57
CA MET A 203 -18.67 10.85 0.44
C MET A 203 -19.78 10.99 1.48
N TRP A 204 -20.53 9.91 1.74
CA TRP A 204 -21.54 9.90 2.77
C TRP A 204 -20.93 10.07 4.17
N CYS A 205 -19.89 9.30 4.54
CA CYS A 205 -19.20 9.47 5.82
C CYS A 205 -18.67 10.90 5.99
N ALA A 206 -18.02 11.45 4.95
CA ALA A 206 -17.52 12.83 4.96
C ALA A 206 -18.65 13.85 5.15
N SER A 207 -19.83 13.62 4.56
CA SER A 207 -20.99 14.49 4.76
C SER A 207 -21.48 14.49 6.21
N GLN A 208 -21.47 13.33 6.88
CA GLN A 208 -21.89 13.22 8.28
C GLN A 208 -20.88 13.92 9.22
N ILE A 209 -19.58 13.78 8.94
CA ILE A 209 -18.51 14.36 9.77
C ILE A 209 -18.39 15.88 9.58
N TYR A 210 -18.38 16.34 8.31
CA TYR A 210 -17.99 17.72 7.99
C TYR A 210 -19.17 18.65 7.66
N TRP A 211 -20.30 18.13 7.17
CA TRP A 211 -21.43 18.95 6.69
C TRP A 211 -22.70 18.89 7.54
N ALA A 212 -22.92 17.83 8.33
CA ALA A 212 -24.09 17.78 9.22
C ALA A 212 -24.03 18.88 10.30
N ASN A 213 -25.18 19.50 10.61
CA ASN A 213 -25.31 20.52 11.65
C ASN A 213 -26.50 20.19 12.58
N PRO A 214 -26.28 19.97 13.90
CA PRO A 214 -24.98 19.89 14.57
C PRO A 214 -24.14 18.75 14.00
N ARG A 215 -22.80 18.88 14.06
CA ARG A 215 -21.90 17.80 13.68
C ARG A 215 -22.31 16.55 14.43
N ARG A 216 -22.67 15.50 13.68
CA ARG A 216 -23.01 14.23 14.30
C ARG A 216 -21.69 13.64 14.81
N PRO A 217 -21.60 13.22 16.09
CA PRO A 217 -20.47 12.41 16.51
C PRO A 217 -20.41 11.20 15.58
N ALA A 218 -19.20 10.77 15.23
CA ALA A 218 -19.03 9.74 14.22
C ALA A 218 -19.35 8.35 14.78
N VAL A 219 -20.64 8.09 14.99
CA VAL A 219 -21.13 6.96 15.75
C VAL A 219 -21.30 5.74 14.86
N GLY A 220 -20.39 4.77 14.93
CA GLY A 220 -20.50 3.53 14.16
C GLY A 220 -19.89 3.67 12.77
N GLU A 221 -20.71 3.54 11.73
CA GLU A 221 -20.30 3.45 10.31
C GLU A 221 -19.59 4.71 9.79
N GLU A 222 -19.83 5.87 10.39
CA GLU A 222 -19.16 7.12 10.06
C GLU A 222 -17.65 7.08 10.40
N ALA A 223 -17.22 6.18 11.30
CA ALA A 223 -15.81 5.85 11.62
C ALA A 223 -15.00 5.30 10.44
N ASP A 224 -15.69 4.83 9.41
CA ASP A 224 -15.05 4.13 8.31
C ASP A 224 -14.22 5.06 7.43
N LEU A 225 -14.43 6.38 7.46
CA LEU A 225 -13.71 7.29 6.56
C LEU A 225 -12.19 7.23 6.81
N GLY A 226 -11.76 7.38 8.06
CA GLY A 226 -10.33 7.31 8.41
C GLY A 226 -9.75 5.94 8.10
N VAL A 227 -10.50 4.87 8.41
CA VAL A 227 -10.10 3.48 8.16
C VAL A 227 -9.94 3.21 6.66
N LEU A 228 -10.88 3.66 5.83
CA LEU A 228 -10.84 3.51 4.37
C LEU A 228 -9.66 4.26 3.76
N VAL A 229 -9.39 5.49 4.21
CA VAL A 229 -8.21 6.26 3.77
C VAL A 229 -6.93 5.55 4.17
N PHE A 230 -6.85 5.06 5.41
CA PHE A 230 -5.69 4.32 5.91
C PHE A 230 -5.43 3.05 5.10
N LEU A 231 -6.44 2.21 4.93
CA LEU A 231 -6.34 1.00 4.12
C LEU A 231 -5.99 1.32 2.67
N PHE A 232 -6.56 2.37 2.08
CA PHE A 232 -6.22 2.76 0.72
C PHE A 232 -4.73 3.12 0.59
N VAL A 233 -4.23 4.01 1.45
CA VAL A 233 -2.86 4.57 1.36
C VAL A 233 -1.80 3.56 1.79
N TYR A 234 -2.02 2.84 2.89
CA TYR A 234 -0.99 2.04 3.54
C TYR A 234 -1.15 0.53 3.31
N PHE A 235 -2.30 0.07 2.80
CA PHE A 235 -2.51 -1.35 2.48
C PHE A 235 -2.68 -1.58 0.97
N PHE A 236 -3.70 -1.02 0.32
CA PHE A 236 -3.98 -1.32 -1.09
C PHE A 236 -3.00 -0.67 -2.07
N LEU A 237 -2.60 0.58 -1.83
CA LEU A 237 -1.66 1.30 -2.69
C LEU A 237 -0.30 0.61 -2.80
N PRO A 238 0.38 0.16 -1.71
CA PRO A 238 1.63 -0.60 -1.82
C PRO A 238 1.52 -1.82 -2.75
N HIS A 239 0.47 -2.63 -2.57
CA HIS A 239 0.24 -3.81 -3.41
C HIS A 239 0.00 -3.44 -4.87
N TYR A 240 -0.77 -2.38 -5.12
CA TYR A 240 -0.96 -1.86 -6.48
C TYR A 240 0.35 -1.38 -7.12
N LEU A 241 1.21 -0.69 -6.37
CA LEU A 241 2.53 -0.25 -6.85
C LEU A 241 3.43 -1.45 -7.17
N CYS A 242 3.40 -2.50 -6.36
CA CYS A 242 4.06 -3.78 -6.64
C CYS A 242 3.51 -4.46 -7.90
N ILE A 243 2.19 -4.49 -8.10
CA ILE A 243 1.59 -5.04 -9.33
C ILE A 243 2.01 -4.23 -10.56
N LYS A 244 2.07 -2.90 -10.44
CA LYS A 244 2.49 -2.00 -11.52
C LYS A 244 3.98 -2.11 -11.85
N SER A 245 4.81 -2.58 -10.92
CA SER A 245 6.25 -2.77 -11.15
C SER A 245 6.59 -4.09 -11.83
N MET A 246 5.65 -5.04 -11.92
CA MET A 246 5.85 -6.33 -12.59
C MET A 246 6.37 -6.19 -14.03
N GLN A 247 7.17 -7.16 -14.48
CA GLN A 247 7.60 -7.23 -15.88
C GLN A 247 6.40 -7.33 -16.83
N PRO A 248 6.43 -6.69 -18.01
CA PRO A 248 5.34 -6.77 -18.98
C PRO A 248 5.21 -8.19 -19.56
N LYS A 249 3.98 -8.56 -19.93
CA LYS A 249 3.70 -9.86 -20.57
C LYS A 249 4.34 -9.98 -21.95
N ASP A 250 4.51 -8.88 -22.68
CA ASP A 250 5.02 -8.91 -24.05
C ASP A 250 6.49 -9.38 -24.17
N LEU A 251 7.24 -9.42 -23.06
CA LEU A 251 8.57 -10.04 -23.02
C LEU A 251 8.52 -11.56 -23.19
N GLU A 252 7.40 -12.19 -22.82
CA GLU A 252 7.13 -13.62 -23.01
C GLU A 252 7.12 -14.00 -24.49
N ILE A 253 6.57 -13.12 -25.34
CA ILE A 253 6.40 -13.36 -26.78
C ILE A 253 7.75 -13.23 -27.53
N ARG A 254 8.68 -12.39 -27.04
CA ARG A 254 9.96 -12.14 -27.72
C ARG A 254 10.99 -13.26 -27.57
N HIS A 255 10.76 -14.23 -26.68
CA HIS A 255 11.68 -15.34 -26.43
C HIS A 255 11.14 -16.72 -26.85
N LEU A 256 9.99 -16.78 -27.53
CA LEU A 256 9.61 -18.01 -28.22
C LEU A 256 10.55 -18.22 -29.42
N PRO A 257 11.28 -19.36 -29.51
CA PRO A 257 12.01 -19.69 -30.72
C PRO A 257 11.02 -19.84 -31.87
N LEU A 258 11.30 -19.15 -32.99
CA LEU A 258 10.68 -19.41 -34.30
C LEU A 258 11.13 -20.77 -34.84
#